data_AF-A0A9P8T340-F1
#
_entry.id   AF-A0A9P8T340-F1
#
_cell.length_a   1.000
_cell.length_b   1.000
_cell.length_c   1.000
_cell.angle_alpha   90.00
_cell.angle_beta   90.00
_cell.angle_gamma   90.00
#
_symmetry.space_group_name_H-M   'P 1'
#
loop_
_entity.id
_entity.type
_entity.pdbx_description
1 polymer ?
#
loop_
_entity_poly.entity_id
_entity_poly.type
_entity_poly.pdbx_seq_one_letter_code
_entity_poly.pdbx_strand_id
1 'polypeptide(L)' 'MIGLPRNIIETKLSNMILDKTFFGVLDQGNGWLVIYDEPQRDETYDLNLNVIKTMSGVVDLLYEKASSIA' A
#
# COMPACT_ATOMS: atom_id res chain seq x y z
N MET A 1 -10.28 9.08 -31.16
CA MET A 1 -10.45 9.78 -29.87
C MET A 1 -11.80 9.35 -29.30
N ILE A 2 -11.90 8.96 -28.03
CA ILE A 2 -13.11 8.34 -27.42
C ILE A 2 -14.30 9.34 -27.29
N GLY A 3 -14.20 10.53 -27.88
CA GLY A 3 -15.30 11.51 -27.95
C GLY A 3 -15.59 12.25 -26.64
N LEU A 4 -14.76 12.07 -25.61
CA LEU A 4 -14.91 12.72 -24.30
C LEU A 4 -13.77 13.71 -24.03
N PRO A 5 -14.02 14.78 -23.24
CA PRO A 5 -12.98 15.66 -22.75
C PRO A 5 -11.91 14.90 -21.96
N ARG A 6 -10.65 15.27 -22.17
CA ARG A 6 -9.48 14.64 -21.52
C ARG A 6 -9.60 14.60 -19.99
N ASN A 7 -10.05 15.70 -19.38
CA ASN A 7 -10.33 15.82 -17.95
C ASN A 7 -11.24 14.68 -17.43
N ILE A 8 -12.28 14.34 -18.18
CA ILE A 8 -13.29 13.35 -17.76
C ILE A 8 -12.67 11.96 -17.83
N ILE A 9 -11.89 11.70 -18.88
CA ILE A 9 -11.17 10.44 -19.07
C ILE A 9 -10.14 10.25 -17.94
N GLU A 10 -9.31 11.26 -17.66
CA GLU A 10 -8.29 11.22 -16.62
C GLU A 10 -8.91 10.99 -15.23
N THR A 11 -10.01 11.69 -14.92
CA THR A 11 -10.73 11.52 -13.66
C THR A 11 -11.29 10.10 -13.52
N LYS A 12 -11.88 9.56 -14.60
CA LYS A 12 -12.42 8.19 -14.58
C LYS A 12 -11.31 7.15 -14.41
N LEU A 13 -10.19 7.31 -15.10
CA LEU A 13 -9.02 6.42 -14.97
C LEU A 13 -8.41 6.50 -13.56
N SER A 14 -8.31 7.69 -12.98
CA SER A 14 -7.86 7.87 -11.60
C SER A 14 -8.78 7.14 -10.62
N ASN A 15 -10.09 7.21 -10.81
CA ASN A 15 -11.05 6.47 -9.99
C ASN A 15 -10.88 4.95 -10.15
N MET A 16 -10.66 4.46 -11.37
CA MET A 16 -10.45 3.02 -11.61
C MET A 16 -9.15 2.50 -10.95
N ILE A 17 -8.10 3.31 -10.90
CA ILE A 17 -6.86 3.00 -10.18
C ILE A 17 -7.11 2.97 -8.65
N LEU A 18 -7.84 3.96 -8.12
CA LEU A 18 -8.21 4.01 -6.69
C LEU A 18 -9.08 2.82 -6.26
N ASP A 19 -10.02 2.43 -7.13
CA ASP A 19 -10.91 1.29 -6.92
C ASP A 19 -10.21 -0.06 -7.15
N LYS A 20 -8.91 -0.06 -7.49
CA LYS A 20 -8.11 -1.25 -7.83
C LYS A 20 -8.72 -2.10 -8.94
N THR A 21 -9.45 -1.49 -9.88
CA THR A 21 -9.97 -2.18 -11.07
C THR A 21 -8.82 -2.64 -11.98
N PHE A 22 -7.74 -1.86 -12.02
CA PHE A 22 -6.45 -2.23 -12.58
C PHE A 22 -5.36 -1.44 -11.84
N PHE A 23 -4.11 -1.89 -11.97
CA PHE A 23 -2.96 -1.25 -11.33
C PHE A 23 -2.24 -0.39 -12.36
N GLY A 24 -2.04 0.88 -12.04
CA GLY A 24 -1.52 1.83 -13.00
C GLY A 24 -1.20 3.17 -12.38
N VAL A 25 -0.44 3.97 -13.11
CA VAL A 25 -0.13 5.36 -12.76
C VAL A 25 -0.48 6.25 -13.95
N LEU A 26 -1.17 7.34 -13.66
CA LEU A 26 -1.51 8.37 -14.63
C LEU A 26 -0.52 9.54 -14.50
N ASP A 27 0.24 9.79 -15.57
CA ASP A 27 1.06 11.00 -15.72
C ASP A 27 0.25 12.07 -16.46
N GLN A 28 -0.25 13.05 -15.70
CA GLN A 28 -1.05 14.16 -16.23
C GLN A 28 -0.21 15.19 -17.00
N GLY A 29 1.10 15.26 -16.76
CA GLY A 29 2.00 16.18 -17.45
C GLY A 29 2.20 15.78 -18.92
N ASN A 30 2.47 14.50 -19.16
CA ASN A 30 2.65 13.96 -20.52
C ASN A 30 1.39 13.33 -21.12
N GLY A 31 0.35 13.11 -20.30
CA GLY A 31 -0.89 12.45 -20.71
C GLY A 31 -0.75 10.95 -20.92
N TRP A 32 0.15 10.32 -20.16
CA TRP A 32 0.43 8.89 -20.26
C TRP A 32 -0.29 8.11 -19.17
N LEU A 33 -0.73 6.91 -19.53
CA LEU A 33 -1.22 5.92 -18.59
C LEU A 33 -0.26 4.72 -18.68
N VAL A 34 0.40 4.42 -17.56
CA VAL A 34 1.24 3.23 -17.45
C VAL A 34 0.47 2.20 -16.64
N ILE A 35 0.26 1.02 -17.21
CA ILE A 35 -0.43 -0.10 -16.57
C ILE A 35 0.62 -1.09 -16.09
N TYR A 36 0.43 -1.58 -14.88
CA TYR A 36 1.28 -2.59 -14.25
C TYR A 36 0.46 -3.87 -14.01
N ASP A 37 1.19 -4.97 -13.85
CA ASP A 37 0.61 -6.18 -13.31
C ASP A 37 0.14 -5.97 -11.87
N GLU A 38 -0.74 -6.84 -11.41
CA GLU A 38 -1.19 -6.84 -10.02
C GLU A 38 0.02 -6.97 -9.08
N PRO A 39 0.21 -6.03 -8.14
CA PRO A 39 1.31 -6.09 -7.20
C PRO A 39 1.14 -7.33 -6.34
N GLN A 40 2.10 -8.25 -6.45
CA GLN A 40 2.14 -9.42 -5.59
C GLN A 40 2.53 -9.01 -4.18
N ARG A 41 1.62 -9.24 -3.24
CA ARG A 41 1.88 -9.04 -1.82
C ARG A 41 2.51 -10.32 -1.26
N ASP A 42 3.69 -10.19 -0.64
CA ASP A 42 4.32 -11.29 0.09
C ASP A 42 3.78 -11.34 1.53
N GLU A 43 2.93 -12.33 1.80
CA GLU A 43 2.37 -12.56 3.14
C GLU A 43 3.46 -12.84 4.19
N THR A 44 4.59 -13.41 3.77
CA THR A 44 5.74 -13.70 4.65
C THR A 44 6.33 -12.40 5.19
N TYR A 45 6.38 -11.35 4.36
CA TYR A 45 6.90 -10.06 4.76
C TYR A 45 6.04 -9.43 5.86
N ASP A 46 4.71 -9.48 5.72
CA ASP A 46 3.79 -8.99 6.74
C ASP A 46 3.89 -9.80 8.04
N LEU A 47 3.98 -11.13 7.93
CA LEU A 47 4.16 -12.02 9.09
C LEU A 47 5.44 -11.68 9.84
N ASN A 48 6.55 -11.51 9.13
CA ASN A 48 7.83 -11.16 9.73
C ASN A 48 7.79 -9.79 10.42
N LEU A 49 7.14 -8.80 9.80
CA LEU A 49 6.95 -7.49 10.42
C LEU A 49 6.14 -7.59 11.72
N ASN A 50 5.10 -8.43 11.73
CA ASN A 50 4.32 -8.67 12.94
C ASN A 50 5.14 -9.35 14.04
N VAL A 51 5.95 -10.36 13.69
CA VAL A 51 6.87 -11.02 14.65
C VAL A 51 7.81 -10.01 15.29
N ILE A 52 8.42 -9.13 14.51
CA ILE A 52 9.30 -8.08 15.04
C ILE A 52 8.54 -7.19 16.03
N LYS A 53 7.33 -6.75 15.67
CA LYS A 53 6.48 -5.92 16.53
C LYS A 53 6.11 -6.63 17.84
N THR A 54 5.74 -7.91 17.77
CA THR A 54 5.43 -8.72 18.96
C THR A 54 6.66 -8.88 19.84
N MET A 55 7.84 -9.13 19.25
CA MET A 55 9.08 -9.27 20.01
C MET A 55 9.45 -7.99 20.77
N SER A 56 9.27 -6.81 20.16
CA SER A 56 9.44 -5.53 20.87
C SER A 56 8.52 -5.44 22.09
N GLY A 57 7.23 -5.76 21.94
CA GLY A 57 6.30 -5.76 23.07
C GLY A 57 6.64 -6.77 24.16
N VAL A 58 7.19 -7.93 23.80
CA VAL A 58 7.68 -8.92 24.79
C VAL A 58 8.87 -8.36 25.57
N VAL A 59 9.80 -7.66 24.92
CA VAL A 59 10.93 -7.00 25.60
C VAL A 59 10.44 -5.95 26.60
N ASP A 60 9.46 -5.13 26.21
CA ASP A 60 8.85 -4.13 27.11
C ASP A 60 8.22 -4.80 28.34
N LEU A 61 7.44 -5.87 28.15
CA LEU A 61 6.81 -6.62 29.24
C LEU A 61 7.85 -7.27 30.18
N LEU A 62 8.98 -7.74 29.64
CA LEU A 62 10.07 -8.27 30.45
C LEU A 62 10.72 -7.19 31.31
N TYR A 63 10.88 -5.98 30.76
CA TYR A 63 11.43 -4.83 31.49
C TYR A 63 10.50 -4.39 32.63
N GLU A 64 9.18 -4.31 32.36
CA GLU A 64 8.17 -4.01 33.38
C GLU A 64 8.19 -5.04 34.51
N LYS A 65 8.21 -6.34 34.18
CA LYS A 65 8.27 -7.42 35.17
C LYS A 65 9.56 -7.36 36.00
N ALA A 66 10.71 -7.17 35.37
CA ALA A 66 11.98 -7.06 36.09
C ALA A 66 11.99 -5.86 37.05
N SER A 67 11.46 -4.72 36.60
CA SER A 67 11.35 -3.51 37.43
C SER A 67 10.38 -3.66 38.60
N SER A 68 9.38 -4.55 38.48
CA SER A 68 8.43 -4.84 39.58
C SER A 68 8.97 -5.79 40.65
N ILE A 69 10.09 -6.48 40.37
CA ILE A 69 10.71 -7.48 41.25
C ILE A 69 11.96 -6.92 41.96
N ALA A 70 12.55 -5.84 41.41
CA ALA A 70 13.66 -5.09 42.01
C ALA A 70 13.16 -4.06 43.03
#